data_AF-A0A2A2RWU1-F1
#
_entry.id   AF-A0A2A2RWU1-F1
#
_cell.length_a   1.000
_cell.length_b   1.000
_cell.length_c   1.000
_cell.angle_alpha   90.00
_cell.angle_beta   90.00
_cell.angle_gamma   90.00
#
_symmetry.space_group_name_H-M   'P 1'
#
loop_
_entity.id
_entity.type
_entity.pdbx_description
1 polymer ?
#
loop_
_entity_poly.entity_id
_entity_poly.type
_entity_poly.pdbx_seq_one_letter_code
_entity_poly.pdbx_strand_id
1 'polypeptide(L)'
;MQMNARSEVVRRFAAFTLIELLVVIAIIAILAGMLLPALGKAKAKALGAKCLNNFKQTSLAYKLYADEYDGVLVPFVSPGAPSAPAIVVRTPATPDTWWPDQLKRFSAADKKLFQCTKMPMGWSSNDFGIGLSQPQLGWNGTTPNNRIREQNVNKPSDTVVLADSAFGVPASWATETDPAKWQGQQGSAVNPNERISFDTPAPGGSFLQPFSRRVISRHDGRTATGWVDGHAEIVLTRSLGFLQAGTATPNTVGAPDAKWDLE
;
A
#
# COMPACT_ATOMS: atom_id res chain seq x y z
N MET A 1 -10.29 -73.75 -49.26
CA MET A 1 -9.60 -73.25 -48.05
C MET A 1 -8.66 -72.14 -48.49
N GLN A 2 -9.14 -70.88 -48.49
CA GLN A 2 -8.34 -69.71 -48.89
C GLN A 2 -7.96 -68.92 -47.63
N MET A 3 -6.67 -68.78 -47.38
CA MET A 3 -6.10 -67.91 -46.34
C MET A 3 -6.06 -66.48 -46.86
N ASN A 4 -6.83 -65.57 -46.25
CA ASN A 4 -6.72 -64.13 -46.49
C ASN A 4 -5.61 -63.55 -45.61
N ALA A 5 -4.53 -63.08 -46.24
CA ALA A 5 -3.48 -62.32 -45.56
C ALA A 5 -4.00 -60.91 -45.23
N ARG A 6 -4.06 -60.57 -43.93
CA ARG A 6 -4.32 -59.19 -43.47
C ARG A 6 -3.00 -58.42 -43.51
N SER A 7 -2.93 -57.34 -44.30
CA SER A 7 -1.80 -56.43 -44.31
C SER A 7 -1.83 -55.54 -43.06
N GLU A 8 -0.92 -55.75 -42.11
CA GLU A 8 -0.71 -54.83 -40.99
C GLU A 8 0.03 -53.57 -41.48
N VAL A 9 -0.61 -52.41 -41.34
CA VAL A 9 0.02 -51.12 -41.61
C VAL A 9 0.96 -50.79 -40.44
N VAL A 10 2.25 -51.10 -40.59
CA VAL A 10 3.28 -50.75 -39.63
C VAL A 10 3.45 -49.22 -39.62
N ARG A 11 2.90 -48.55 -38.59
CA ARG A 11 3.19 -47.14 -38.33
C ARG A 11 4.66 -47.03 -37.92
N ARG A 12 5.49 -46.43 -38.79
CA ARG A 12 6.84 -46.02 -38.43
C ARG A 12 6.75 -44.91 -37.39
N PHE A 13 6.96 -45.25 -36.13
CA PHE A 13 7.25 -44.24 -35.11
C PHE A 13 8.66 -43.70 -35.39
N ALA A 14 8.76 -42.41 -35.71
CA ALA A 14 10.05 -41.74 -35.77
C ALA A 14 10.67 -41.80 -34.38
N ALA A 15 11.76 -42.54 -34.23
CA ALA A 15 12.48 -42.64 -32.96
C ALA A 15 13.21 -41.31 -32.72
N PHE A 16 12.81 -40.60 -31.67
CA PHE A 16 13.43 -39.34 -31.26
C PHE A 16 14.79 -39.64 -30.62
N THR A 17 15.85 -38.96 -31.05
CA THR A 17 17.18 -39.19 -30.49
C THR A 17 17.36 -38.42 -29.18
N LEU A 18 18.18 -38.95 -28.28
CA LEU A 18 18.49 -38.31 -27.00
C LEU A 18 19.16 -36.94 -27.20
N ILE A 19 19.93 -36.78 -28.29
CA ILE A 19 20.61 -35.53 -28.67
C ILE A 19 19.60 -34.47 -29.11
N GLU A 20 18.59 -34.82 -29.91
CA GLU A 20 17.54 -33.87 -30.31
C GLU A 20 16.79 -33.33 -29.11
N LEU A 21 16.49 -34.18 -28.13
CA LEU A 21 15.84 -33.75 -26.89
C LEU A 21 16.76 -32.82 -26.08
N LEU A 22 18.05 -33.16 -26.00
CA LEU A 22 19.04 -32.40 -25.25
C LEU A 22 19.26 -30.99 -25.81
N VAL A 23 19.31 -30.84 -27.14
CA VAL A 23 19.43 -29.52 -27.78
C VAL A 23 18.20 -28.66 -27.53
N VAL A 24 17.00 -29.25 -27.59
CA VAL A 24 15.75 -28.51 -27.36
C VAL A 24 15.68 -27.98 -25.93
N ILE A 25 15.97 -28.81 -24.93
CA ILE A 25 15.98 -28.33 -23.53
C ILE A 25 17.08 -27.28 -23.30
N ALA A 26 18.22 -27.39 -23.97
CA ALA A 26 19.29 -26.39 -23.88
C ALA A 26 18.83 -25.03 -24.43
N ILE A 27 18.15 -25.01 -25.58
CA ILE A 27 17.60 -23.77 -26.15
C ILE A 27 16.51 -23.19 -25.24
N ILE A 28 15.59 -24.02 -24.73
CA ILE A 28 14.54 -23.57 -23.80
C ILE A 28 15.18 -22.98 -22.53
N ALA A 29 16.23 -23.61 -21.99
CA ALA A 29 16.93 -23.12 -20.81
C ALA A 29 17.58 -21.74 -21.04
N ILE A 30 18.19 -21.51 -22.20
CA ILE A 30 18.78 -20.21 -22.57
C ILE A 30 17.69 -19.14 -22.67
N LEU A 31 16.59 -19.43 -23.40
CA LEU A 31 15.48 -18.50 -23.58
C LEU A 31 14.79 -18.19 -22.24
N ALA A 32 14.50 -19.21 -21.44
CA ALA A 32 13.93 -19.04 -20.11
C ALA A 32 14.84 -18.24 -19.18
N GLY A 33 16.15 -18.47 -19.25
CA GLY A 33 17.16 -17.74 -18.47
C GLY A 33 17.14 -16.22 -18.73
N MET A 34 16.85 -15.80 -19.97
CA MET A 34 16.71 -14.38 -20.32
C MET A 34 15.31 -13.81 -20.01
N LEU A 35 14.26 -14.64 -20.10
CA LEU A 35 12.87 -14.21 -19.89
C LEU A 35 12.51 -14.04 -18.41
N LEU A 36 13.03 -14.87 -17.50
CA LEU A 36 12.67 -14.83 -16.09
C LEU A 36 13.00 -13.47 -15.40
N PRO A 37 14.20 -12.88 -15.58
CA PRO A 37 14.51 -11.57 -15.00
C PRO A 37 13.64 -10.44 -15.59
N ALA A 38 13.36 -10.50 -16.89
CA ALA A 38 12.53 -9.50 -17.57
C ALA A 38 11.07 -9.56 -17.08
N LEU A 39 10.52 -10.77 -16.96
CA LEU A 39 9.16 -10.99 -16.43
C LEU A 39 9.04 -10.53 -14.97
N GLY A 40 10.06 -10.77 -14.15
CA GLY A 40 10.11 -10.28 -12.77
C GLY A 40 10.00 -8.75 -12.68
N LYS A 41 10.78 -8.03 -13.50
CA LYS A 41 10.71 -6.56 -13.59
C LYS A 41 9.36 -6.06 -14.12
N ALA A 42 8.81 -6.71 -15.15
CA ALA A 42 7.50 -6.36 -15.71
C ALA A 42 6.38 -6.53 -14.68
N LYS A 43 6.36 -7.65 -13.93
CA LYS A 43 5.41 -7.91 -12.85
C LYS A 43 5.53 -6.85 -11.75
N ALA A 44 6.74 -6.47 -11.34
CA ALA A 44 6.94 -5.44 -10.31
C ALA A 44 6.37 -4.07 -10.74
N LYS A 45 6.56 -3.68 -12.00
CA LYS A 45 5.97 -2.45 -12.57
C LYS A 45 4.44 -2.51 -12.63
N ALA A 46 3.88 -3.64 -13.08
CA ALA A 46 2.43 -3.83 -13.13
C ALA A 46 1.78 -3.72 -11.74
N LEU A 47 2.42 -4.30 -10.71
CA LEU A 47 1.98 -4.15 -9.32
C LEU A 47 2.05 -2.69 -8.85
N GLY A 48 3.09 -1.95 -9.22
CA GLY A 48 3.21 -0.52 -8.94
C GLY A 48 2.10 0.31 -9.59
N ALA A 49 1.80 0.06 -10.86
CA ALA A 49 0.71 0.73 -11.57
C ALA A 49 -0.65 0.44 -10.90
N LYS A 50 -0.88 -0.79 -10.42
CA LYS A 50 -2.09 -1.15 -9.68
C LYS A 50 -2.18 -0.40 -8.34
N CYS A 51 -1.09 -0.36 -7.57
CA CYS A 51 -1.06 0.42 -6.32
C CYS A 51 -1.35 1.90 -6.59
N LEU A 52 -0.72 2.51 -7.59
CA LEU A 52 -0.99 3.91 -7.94
C LEU A 52 -2.45 4.14 -8.33
N ASN A 53 -3.06 3.23 -9.09
CA ASN A 53 -4.46 3.32 -9.45
C ASN A 53 -5.39 3.24 -8.23
N ASN A 54 -5.06 2.39 -7.25
CA ASN A 54 -5.75 2.33 -5.97
C ASN A 54 -5.64 3.67 -5.22
N PHE A 55 -4.46 4.29 -5.20
CA PHE A 55 -4.28 5.62 -4.60
C PHE A 55 -5.06 6.71 -5.34
N LYS A 56 -5.11 6.70 -6.68
CA LYS A 56 -5.90 7.66 -7.46
C LYS A 56 -7.39 7.59 -7.11
N GLN A 57 -7.95 6.38 -7.07
CA GLN A 57 -9.34 6.17 -6.71
C GLN A 57 -9.61 6.52 -5.24
N THR A 58 -8.69 6.21 -4.32
CA THR A 58 -8.82 6.56 -2.90
C THR A 58 -8.73 8.06 -2.67
N SER A 59 -7.79 8.74 -3.34
CA SER A 59 -7.59 10.19 -3.23
C SER A 59 -8.75 10.95 -3.86
N LEU A 60 -9.32 10.44 -4.96
CA LEU A 60 -10.57 10.94 -5.50
C LEU A 60 -11.72 10.79 -4.50
N ALA A 61 -11.89 9.61 -3.90
CA ALA A 61 -12.91 9.40 -2.87
C ALA A 61 -12.73 10.33 -1.67
N TYR A 62 -11.48 10.56 -1.26
CA TYR A 62 -11.10 11.50 -0.21
C TYR A 62 -11.49 12.94 -0.56
N LYS A 63 -11.22 13.37 -1.80
CA LYS A 63 -11.56 14.71 -2.28
C LYS A 63 -13.08 14.90 -2.39
N LEU A 64 -13.80 13.91 -2.92
CA LEU A 64 -15.27 13.92 -2.99
C LEU A 64 -15.91 13.99 -1.60
N TYR A 65 -15.33 13.32 -0.59
CA TYR A 65 -15.76 13.50 0.79
C TYR A 65 -15.58 14.94 1.23
N ALA A 66 -14.39 15.53 1.05
CA ALA A 66 -14.16 16.92 1.45
C ALA A 66 -15.17 17.87 0.78
N ASP A 67 -15.43 17.69 -0.51
CA ASP A 67 -16.40 18.49 -1.26
C ASP A 67 -17.85 18.34 -0.72
N GLU A 68 -18.27 17.13 -0.30
CA GLU A 68 -19.61 16.91 0.30
C GLU A 68 -19.73 17.49 1.73
N TYR A 69 -18.62 17.60 2.45
CA TYR A 69 -18.58 18.05 3.86
C TYR A 69 -17.96 19.45 4.03
N ASP A 70 -18.26 20.40 3.14
CA ASP A 70 -17.81 21.82 3.20
C ASP A 70 -16.28 21.98 3.29
N GLY A 71 -15.53 21.17 2.56
CA GLY A 71 -14.07 21.14 2.57
C GLY A 71 -13.47 20.53 3.84
N VAL A 72 -14.25 19.88 4.71
CA VAL A 72 -13.73 19.20 5.90
C VAL A 72 -13.04 17.90 5.48
N LEU A 73 -11.78 17.76 5.88
CA LEU A 73 -10.98 16.58 5.66
C LEU A 73 -11.57 15.36 6.39
N VAL A 74 -11.35 14.16 5.83
CA VAL A 74 -11.89 12.92 6.41
C VAL A 74 -11.35 12.71 7.83
N PRO A 75 -12.21 12.55 8.84
CA PRO A 75 -11.76 12.20 10.18
C PRO A 75 -11.17 10.79 10.18
N PHE A 76 -10.15 10.58 11.01
CA PHE A 76 -9.56 9.26 11.19
C PHE A 76 -10.59 8.23 11.68
N VAL A 77 -11.42 8.69 12.61
CA VAL A 77 -12.45 7.93 13.28
C VAL A 77 -13.59 8.89 13.63
N SER A 78 -14.84 8.46 13.52
CA SER A 78 -16.02 9.21 13.97
C SER A 78 -16.93 8.32 14.84
N PRO A 79 -17.68 8.89 15.80
CA PRO A 79 -18.68 8.14 16.54
C PRO A 79 -19.79 7.61 15.63
N GLY A 80 -20.26 6.41 15.90
CA GLY A 80 -21.30 5.72 15.15
C GLY A 80 -20.78 4.45 14.46
N ALA A 81 -21.59 3.38 14.49
CA ALA A 81 -21.22 2.13 13.83
C ALA A 81 -21.23 2.31 12.29
N PRO A 82 -20.27 1.72 11.56
CA PRO A 82 -20.24 1.82 10.11
C PRO A 82 -21.44 1.12 9.47
N SER A 83 -21.90 1.61 8.32
CA SER A 83 -22.92 0.93 7.54
C SER A 83 -22.44 -0.44 7.06
N ALA A 84 -23.25 -1.49 7.22
CA ALA A 84 -22.90 -2.82 6.73
C ALA A 84 -22.86 -2.88 5.18
N PRO A 85 -21.99 -3.69 4.56
CA PRO A 85 -20.83 -4.35 5.18
C PRO A 85 -19.74 -3.32 5.53
N ALA A 86 -19.11 -3.48 6.70
CA ALA A 86 -17.97 -2.64 7.08
C ALA A 86 -16.74 -2.98 6.24
N ILE A 87 -15.99 -1.97 5.82
CA ILE A 87 -14.68 -2.10 5.19
C ILE A 87 -13.67 -2.47 6.28
N VAL A 88 -13.62 -1.73 7.38
CA VAL A 88 -12.79 -2.06 8.55
C VAL A 88 -13.62 -2.92 9.50
N VAL A 89 -13.29 -4.22 9.58
CA VAL A 89 -14.01 -5.15 10.46
C VAL A 89 -13.40 -5.11 11.85
N ARG A 90 -14.13 -4.56 12.83
CA ARG A 90 -13.80 -4.65 14.26
C ARG A 90 -14.90 -5.40 15.00
N THR A 91 -14.62 -6.65 15.37
CA THR A 91 -15.40 -7.43 16.32
C THR A 91 -15.18 -6.89 17.75
N PRO A 92 -16.20 -6.76 18.62
CA PRO A 92 -17.43 -5.98 18.52
C PRO A 92 -17.43 -4.73 19.46
N ALA A 93 -16.28 -4.17 19.83
CA ALA A 93 -16.17 -3.36 21.05
C ALA A 93 -16.33 -1.83 20.93
N THR A 94 -16.41 -1.22 19.75
CA THR A 94 -16.71 0.23 19.65
C THR A 94 -17.59 0.52 18.43
N PRO A 95 -18.63 1.34 18.59
CA PRO A 95 -19.46 1.80 17.49
C PRO A 95 -18.75 2.99 16.83
N ASP A 96 -17.52 2.82 16.34
CA ASP A 96 -16.80 3.91 15.66
C ASP A 96 -16.62 3.60 14.17
N THR A 97 -16.75 4.63 13.34
CA THR A 97 -16.57 4.55 11.89
C THR A 97 -15.19 5.10 11.51
N TRP A 98 -14.33 4.22 11.02
CA TRP A 98 -12.97 4.55 10.60
C TRP A 98 -12.95 5.19 9.21
N TRP A 99 -11.90 5.94 8.88
CA TRP A 99 -11.83 6.68 7.61
C TRP A 99 -12.11 5.83 6.34
N PRO A 100 -11.72 4.54 6.21
CA PRO A 100 -12.07 3.78 5.00
C PRO A 100 -13.59 3.56 4.89
N ASP A 101 -14.26 3.32 6.02
CA ASP A 101 -15.71 3.18 6.08
C ASP A 101 -16.43 4.51 5.78
N GLN A 102 -15.83 5.64 6.15
CA GLN A 102 -16.36 6.97 5.81
C GLN A 102 -16.27 7.25 4.30
N LEU A 103 -15.25 6.70 3.62
CA LEU A 103 -15.09 6.81 2.17
C LEU A 103 -15.91 5.80 1.37
N LYS A 104 -16.66 4.90 2.03
CA LYS A 104 -17.40 3.82 1.37
C LYS A 104 -18.36 4.30 0.28
N ARG A 105 -19.04 5.43 0.51
CA ARG A 105 -19.97 6.04 -0.46
C ARG A 105 -19.28 6.54 -1.73
N PHE A 106 -18.04 6.98 -1.59
CA PHE A 106 -17.24 7.58 -2.67
C PHE A 106 -16.32 6.56 -3.37
N SER A 107 -16.18 5.36 -2.80
CA SER A 107 -15.27 4.30 -3.26
C SER A 107 -15.98 3.06 -3.81
N ALA A 108 -17.27 3.20 -4.19
CA ALA A 108 -18.14 2.09 -4.59
C ALA A 108 -18.20 0.93 -3.58
N ALA A 109 -17.90 1.20 -2.31
CA ALA A 109 -17.77 0.21 -1.23
C ALA A 109 -16.78 -0.93 -1.50
N ASP A 110 -15.82 -0.77 -2.42
CA ASP A 110 -14.83 -1.82 -2.71
C ASP A 110 -13.65 -1.76 -1.76
N LYS A 111 -13.62 -2.70 -0.81
CA LYS A 111 -12.49 -2.86 0.12
C LYS A 111 -11.14 -3.09 -0.59
N LYS A 112 -11.13 -3.67 -1.80
CA LYS A 112 -9.89 -3.93 -2.56
C LYS A 112 -9.14 -2.65 -2.91
N LEU A 113 -9.85 -1.52 -2.93
CA LEU A 113 -9.29 -0.20 -3.16
C LEU A 113 -8.21 0.15 -2.13
N PHE A 114 -8.43 -0.19 -0.87
CA PHE A 114 -7.54 0.16 0.24
C PHE A 114 -6.38 -0.84 0.44
N GLN A 115 -6.26 -1.83 -0.45
CA GLN A 115 -5.28 -2.91 -0.34
C GLN A 115 -4.07 -2.66 -1.24
N CYS A 116 -2.90 -3.13 -0.79
CA CYS A 116 -1.70 -3.17 -1.61
C CYS A 116 -1.42 -4.60 -2.09
N THR A 117 -1.32 -4.81 -3.41
CA THR A 117 -1.03 -6.13 -3.98
C THR A 117 0.39 -6.65 -3.73
N LYS A 118 1.34 -5.80 -3.33
CA LYS A 118 2.74 -6.21 -3.03
C LYS A 118 2.88 -6.81 -1.63
N MET A 119 1.97 -6.49 -0.70
CA MET A 119 1.96 -7.08 0.64
C MET A 119 0.56 -7.59 0.98
N PRO A 120 0.23 -8.83 0.62
CA PRO A 120 -0.88 -9.52 1.27
C PRO A 120 -0.50 -9.69 2.75
N MET A 121 -1.24 -9.04 3.64
CA MET A 121 -0.90 -8.96 5.06
C MET A 121 -1.41 -10.16 5.87
N GLY A 122 -1.81 -11.24 5.19
CA GLY A 122 -2.03 -12.56 5.76
C GLY A 122 -3.36 -12.78 6.47
N TRP A 123 -4.30 -11.83 6.41
CA TRP A 123 -5.65 -12.01 6.94
C TRP A 123 -6.67 -11.86 5.81
N SER A 124 -7.45 -12.92 5.56
CA SER A 124 -8.44 -13.04 4.48
C SER A 124 -9.51 -11.93 4.43
N SER A 125 -9.56 -11.06 5.44
CA SER A 125 -10.52 -9.97 5.56
C SER A 125 -9.94 -8.60 5.93
N ASN A 126 -8.62 -8.38 6.09
CA ASN A 126 -8.07 -7.09 6.59
C ASN A 126 -6.71 -6.64 5.97
N ASP A 127 -6.43 -7.00 4.72
CA ASP A 127 -5.21 -6.58 4.01
C ASP A 127 -5.22 -5.09 3.61
N PHE A 128 -5.12 -4.17 4.57
CA PHE A 128 -4.96 -2.74 4.28
C PHE A 128 -3.50 -2.40 3.97
N GLY A 129 -3.30 -1.55 2.98
CA GLY A 129 -1.97 -1.04 2.61
C GLY A 129 -1.89 0.47 2.45
N ILE A 130 -3.02 1.17 2.55
CA ILE A 130 -3.11 2.62 2.50
C ILE A 130 -3.43 3.12 3.91
N GLY A 131 -2.69 4.12 4.37
CA GLY A 131 -2.90 4.76 5.66
C GLY A 131 -3.21 6.23 5.49
N LEU A 132 -4.03 6.74 6.41
CA LEU A 132 -4.26 8.17 6.59
C LEU A 132 -3.18 8.77 7.52
N SER A 133 -2.75 10.00 7.20
CA SER A 133 -1.88 10.82 8.05
C SER A 133 -2.49 11.02 9.44
N GLN A 134 -1.76 10.63 10.49
CA GLN A 134 -2.14 10.76 11.89
C GLN A 134 -0.97 11.26 12.75
N PRO A 135 -1.18 12.21 13.69
CA PRO A 135 -2.41 12.94 13.99
C PRO A 135 -2.62 14.19 13.13
N GLN A 136 -1.68 14.53 12.24
CA GLN A 136 -1.63 15.84 11.57
C GLN A 136 -2.88 16.18 10.75
N LEU A 137 -3.34 15.29 9.85
CA LEU A 137 -4.42 15.61 8.90
C LEU A 137 -5.70 14.81 9.13
N GLY A 138 -5.60 13.57 9.59
CA GLY A 138 -6.78 12.89 10.08
C GLY A 138 -7.03 13.30 11.53
N TRP A 139 -8.03 14.13 11.71
CA TRP A 139 -8.45 14.56 13.03
C TRP A 139 -9.28 13.48 13.72
N ASN A 140 -9.33 13.52 15.05
CA ASN A 140 -10.16 12.63 15.82
C ASN A 140 -11.61 13.14 15.84
N GLY A 141 -12.51 12.43 15.15
CA GLY A 141 -13.93 12.78 15.05
C GLY A 141 -14.69 12.70 16.37
N THR A 142 -14.10 12.15 17.43
CA THR A 142 -14.68 12.17 18.77
C THR A 142 -14.45 13.50 19.51
N THR A 143 -13.59 14.40 19.00
CA THR A 143 -13.35 15.74 19.53
C THR A 143 -13.81 16.83 18.53
N PRO A 144 -15.02 17.41 18.69
CA PRO A 144 -15.66 18.24 17.67
C PRO A 144 -14.89 19.49 17.23
N ASN A 145 -14.01 20.01 18.09
CA ASN A 145 -13.30 21.28 17.88
C ASN A 145 -12.03 21.16 17.03
N ASN A 146 -11.71 19.97 16.51
CA ASN A 146 -10.47 19.74 15.75
C ASN A 146 -10.71 19.43 14.27
N ARG A 147 -11.74 20.01 13.65
CA ARG A 147 -12.02 19.79 12.21
C ARG A 147 -10.99 20.50 11.37
N ILE A 148 -10.26 19.73 10.56
CA ILE A 148 -9.31 20.28 9.59
C ILE A 148 -10.06 20.51 8.28
N ARG A 149 -9.98 21.74 7.77
CA ARG A 149 -10.51 22.09 6.45
C ARG A 149 -9.38 22.14 5.45
N GLU A 150 -9.64 21.73 4.22
CA GLU A 150 -8.66 21.77 3.13
C GLU A 150 -8.08 23.17 2.91
N GLN A 151 -8.91 24.21 3.01
CA GLN A 151 -8.49 25.61 2.88
C GLN A 151 -7.50 26.06 3.98
N ASN A 152 -7.39 25.32 5.08
CA ASN A 152 -6.47 25.62 6.17
C ASN A 152 -5.12 24.89 6.01
N VAL A 153 -4.96 24.07 4.97
CA VAL A 153 -3.69 23.44 4.64
C VAL A 153 -2.88 24.41 3.78
N ASN A 154 -1.69 24.81 4.22
CA ASN A 154 -0.93 25.88 3.55
C ASN A 154 -0.51 25.48 2.13
N LYS A 155 -0.11 24.22 1.94
CA LYS A 155 0.33 23.69 0.64
C LYS A 155 -0.40 22.38 0.29
N PRO A 156 -1.66 22.41 -0.17
CA PRO A 156 -2.45 21.20 -0.42
C PRO A 156 -1.81 20.23 -1.43
N SER A 157 -1.17 20.75 -2.48
CA SER A 157 -0.47 19.95 -3.48
C SER A 157 0.90 19.42 -3.02
N ASP A 158 1.40 19.89 -1.88
CA ASP A 158 2.68 19.48 -1.29
C ASP A 158 2.48 18.84 0.11
N THR A 159 1.25 18.47 0.44
CA THR A 159 0.91 17.81 1.70
C THR A 159 0.35 16.42 1.44
N VAL A 160 1.07 15.40 1.93
CA VAL A 160 0.67 13.99 1.84
C VAL A 160 -0.34 13.68 2.93
N VAL A 161 -1.49 13.15 2.51
CA VAL A 161 -2.59 12.75 3.39
C VAL A 161 -2.80 11.24 3.42
N LEU A 162 -2.49 10.57 2.31
CA LEU A 162 -2.53 9.12 2.19
C LEU A 162 -1.14 8.62 1.79
N ALA A 163 -0.70 7.52 2.37
CA ALA A 163 0.56 6.90 1.97
C ALA A 163 0.50 5.38 2.15
N ASP A 164 1.40 4.69 1.46
CA ASP A 164 1.60 3.28 1.72
C ASP A 164 2.03 3.10 3.18
N SER A 165 1.18 2.45 3.98
CA SER A 165 1.41 2.26 5.40
C SER A 165 1.43 0.79 5.78
N ALA A 166 2.14 0.50 6.86
CA ALA A 166 2.01 -0.76 7.58
C ALA A 166 2.34 -0.56 9.06
N PHE A 167 1.83 -1.48 9.87
CA PHE A 167 2.22 -1.60 11.27
C PHE A 167 3.41 -2.54 11.43
N GLY A 168 4.17 -2.32 12.50
CA GLY A 168 5.21 -3.24 12.93
C GLY A 168 6.44 -3.09 12.04
N VAL A 169 7.31 -2.19 12.45
CA VAL A 169 8.74 -2.33 12.15
C VAL A 169 9.22 -3.31 13.23
N PRO A 170 9.55 -4.58 12.92
CA PRO A 170 10.12 -5.50 13.91
C PRO A 170 11.24 -4.81 14.69
N ALA A 171 11.43 -5.19 15.96
CA ALA A 171 12.39 -4.51 16.85
C ALA A 171 13.81 -4.41 16.25
N SER A 172 14.19 -5.34 15.36
CA SER A 172 15.42 -5.31 14.57
C SER A 172 15.58 -4.09 13.63
N TRP A 173 14.49 -3.38 13.35
CA TRP A 173 14.42 -2.19 12.50
C TRP A 173 14.05 -0.93 13.29
N ALA A 174 13.95 -1.01 14.62
CA ALA A 174 13.74 0.16 15.47
C ALA A 174 14.88 1.20 15.31
N THR A 175 16.05 0.76 14.87
CA THR A 175 17.22 1.61 14.59
C THR A 175 17.44 1.88 13.10
N GLU A 176 16.62 1.35 12.19
CA GLU A 176 16.76 1.61 10.76
C GLU A 176 16.32 3.03 10.45
N THR A 177 17.26 3.86 10.01
CA THR A 177 17.03 5.27 9.71
C THR A 177 16.71 5.53 8.25
N ASP A 178 17.01 4.59 7.33
CA ASP A 178 16.72 4.73 5.90
C ASP A 178 15.26 4.38 5.58
N PRO A 179 14.41 5.36 5.18
CA PRO A 179 13.01 5.10 4.86
C PRO A 179 12.82 4.14 3.68
N ALA A 180 13.80 4.04 2.78
CA ALA A 180 13.74 3.14 1.64
C ALA A 180 13.80 1.66 2.06
N LYS A 181 14.33 1.37 3.26
CA LYS A 181 14.49 0.02 3.81
C LYS A 181 13.38 -0.38 4.77
N TRP A 182 12.51 0.55 5.18
CA TRP A 182 11.39 0.21 6.05
C TRP A 182 10.42 -0.73 5.33
N GLN A 183 10.15 -1.84 6.00
CA GLN A 183 9.17 -2.84 5.56
C GLN A 183 8.14 -3.04 6.68
N GLY A 184 6.92 -3.37 6.29
CA GLY A 184 5.88 -3.72 7.25
C GLY A 184 6.02 -5.17 7.72
N GLN A 185 5.66 -5.44 8.96
CA GLN A 185 5.59 -6.79 9.49
C GLN A 185 4.50 -7.58 8.76
N GLN A 186 4.89 -8.65 8.08
CA GLN A 186 3.97 -9.60 7.49
C GLN A 186 3.55 -10.65 8.53
N GLY A 187 2.28 -11.07 8.51
CA GLY A 187 1.84 -12.28 9.22
C GLY A 187 1.71 -12.19 10.75
N SER A 188 1.28 -11.05 11.30
CA SER A 188 1.00 -10.92 12.75
C SER A 188 -0.46 -10.57 13.03
N ALA A 189 -0.96 -10.96 14.22
CA ALA A 189 -2.26 -10.60 14.80
C ALA A 189 -2.31 -9.10 15.19
N VAL A 190 -2.00 -8.26 14.22
CA VAL A 190 -1.98 -6.80 14.30
C VAL A 190 -3.40 -6.28 14.21
N ASN A 191 -3.73 -5.32 15.05
CA ASN A 191 -5.05 -4.70 15.03
C ASN A 191 -5.27 -4.01 13.66
N PRO A 192 -6.38 -4.26 12.94
CA PRO A 192 -6.67 -3.59 11.66
C PRO A 192 -6.52 -2.06 11.71
N ASN A 193 -6.81 -1.45 12.86
CA ASN A 193 -6.69 -0.01 13.11
C ASN A 193 -5.24 0.50 12.98
N GLU A 194 -4.26 -0.36 13.25
CA GLU A 194 -2.85 -0.01 13.20
C GLU A 194 -2.31 0.07 11.76
N ARG A 195 -3.07 -0.44 10.78
CA ARG A 195 -2.65 -0.49 9.37
C ARG A 195 -3.25 0.61 8.51
N ILE A 196 -4.37 1.18 8.95
CA ILE A 196 -5.11 2.22 8.22
C ILE A 196 -4.55 3.63 8.49
N SER A 197 -3.37 3.74 9.06
CA SER A 197 -2.74 5.04 9.35
C SER A 197 -1.24 4.92 9.33
N PHE A 198 -0.58 6.07 9.20
CA PHE A 198 0.84 6.22 9.49
C PHE A 198 1.00 7.44 10.39
N ASP A 199 2.00 7.35 11.26
CA ASP A 199 2.35 8.43 12.17
C ASP A 199 3.07 9.52 11.37
N THR A 200 2.65 10.77 11.52
CA THR A 200 3.46 11.93 11.15
C THR A 200 4.46 12.19 12.28
N PRO A 201 5.73 12.48 11.98
CA PRO A 201 6.68 12.84 13.02
C PRO A 201 6.16 14.05 13.81
N ALA A 202 6.07 13.95 15.14
CA ALA A 202 5.67 15.02 16.05
C ALA A 202 6.91 15.53 16.83
N PRO A 203 6.98 16.80 17.26
CA PRO A 203 8.12 17.26 18.05
C PRO A 203 8.15 16.52 19.39
N GLY A 204 9.28 15.88 19.71
CA GLY A 204 9.43 15.02 20.90
C GLY A 204 8.76 13.65 20.79
N GLY A 205 8.12 13.31 19.67
CA GLY A 205 7.52 12.02 19.41
C GLY A 205 8.55 10.99 18.95
N SER A 206 8.46 9.76 19.47
CA SER A 206 9.39 8.69 19.10
C SER A 206 8.86 7.97 17.85
N PHE A 207 9.12 8.54 16.69
CA PHE A 207 8.83 7.93 15.38
C PHE A 207 9.58 6.59 15.18
N LEU A 208 10.64 6.36 15.94
CA LEU A 208 11.51 5.18 15.89
C LEU A 208 11.13 4.02 16.83
N GLN A 209 9.99 4.05 17.51
CA GLN A 209 9.66 2.95 18.42
C GLN A 209 9.33 1.64 17.68
N PRO A 210 9.56 0.48 18.34
CA PRO A 210 8.92 -0.75 17.94
C PRO A 210 7.41 -0.55 17.85
N PHE A 211 6.75 -1.13 16.84
CA PHE A 211 5.30 -1.04 16.65
C PHE A 211 4.74 0.34 16.24
N SER A 212 5.58 1.29 15.80
CA SER A 212 5.09 2.53 15.17
C SER A 212 4.41 2.26 13.82
N ARG A 213 3.45 3.12 13.46
CA ARG A 213 2.79 3.09 12.15
C ARG A 213 3.63 3.95 11.21
N ARG A 214 4.31 3.35 10.23
CA ARG A 214 5.19 4.12 9.33
C ARG A 214 4.70 4.07 7.90
N VAL A 215 5.07 5.10 7.15
CA VAL A 215 5.10 5.01 5.69
C VAL A 215 6.16 3.98 5.31
N ILE A 216 5.82 3.10 4.39
CA ILE A 216 6.70 2.01 3.98
C ILE A 216 7.06 2.12 2.51
N SER A 217 8.29 1.72 2.22
CA SER A 217 8.82 1.68 0.86
C SER A 217 8.20 0.50 0.10
N ARG A 218 7.35 0.81 -0.87
CA ARG A 218 6.80 -0.11 -1.86
C ARG A 218 7.35 0.23 -3.26
N HIS A 219 7.71 -0.79 -4.02
CA HIS A 219 8.23 -0.60 -5.40
C HIS A 219 9.61 0.08 -5.47
N ASP A 220 10.63 -0.55 -4.86
CA ASP A 220 12.05 -0.18 -5.06
C ASP A 220 12.45 1.16 -4.43
N GLY A 221 12.27 1.30 -3.11
CA GLY A 221 12.60 2.55 -2.38
C GLY A 221 11.52 3.62 -2.45
N ARG A 222 10.44 3.38 -3.19
CA ARG A 222 9.37 4.34 -3.47
C ARG A 222 8.14 4.10 -2.60
N THR A 223 7.17 4.98 -2.64
CA THR A 223 5.90 4.85 -1.89
C THR A 223 4.81 5.49 -2.75
N ALA A 224 3.67 4.82 -2.89
CA ALA A 224 2.48 5.46 -3.42
C ALA A 224 1.87 6.39 -2.37
N THR A 225 1.51 7.58 -2.80
CA THR A 225 1.04 8.67 -1.96
C THR A 225 -0.19 9.32 -2.58
N GLY A 226 -1.06 9.83 -1.72
CA GLY A 226 -2.18 10.68 -2.06
C GLY A 226 -2.06 11.99 -1.29
N TRP A 227 -2.39 13.08 -1.96
CA TRP A 227 -2.13 14.44 -1.50
C TRP A 227 -3.45 15.16 -1.21
N VAL A 228 -3.39 16.25 -0.44
CA VAL A 228 -4.60 16.93 0.05
C VAL A 228 -5.47 17.46 -1.11
N ASP A 229 -4.86 17.92 -2.20
CA ASP A 229 -5.57 18.35 -3.41
C ASP A 229 -6.24 17.20 -4.21
N GLY A 230 -6.04 15.95 -3.78
CA GLY A 230 -6.61 14.74 -4.39
C GLY A 230 -5.73 14.06 -5.45
N HIS A 231 -4.56 14.60 -5.79
CA HIS A 231 -3.66 13.89 -6.71
C HIS A 231 -2.97 12.72 -6.01
N ALA A 232 -2.47 11.78 -6.82
CA ALA A 232 -1.75 10.61 -6.33
C ALA A 232 -0.53 10.32 -7.20
N GLU A 233 0.59 10.03 -6.55
CA GLU A 233 1.85 9.73 -7.23
C GLU A 233 2.72 8.75 -6.44
N ILE A 234 3.70 8.17 -7.15
CA ILE A 234 4.72 7.32 -6.54
C ILE A 234 6.00 8.14 -6.40
N VAL A 235 6.37 8.44 -5.16
CA VAL A 235 7.57 9.23 -4.81
C VAL A 235 8.63 8.36 -4.16
N LEU A 236 9.85 8.90 -4.02
CA LEU A 236 10.88 8.27 -3.21
C LEU A 236 10.47 8.38 -1.73
N THR A 237 10.49 7.28 -0.97
CA THR A 237 10.07 7.30 0.44
C THR A 237 10.83 8.35 1.26
N ARG A 238 12.13 8.51 0.97
CA ARG A 238 13.01 9.51 1.59
C ARG A 238 12.66 10.96 1.28
N SER A 239 11.94 11.26 0.19
CA SER A 239 11.56 12.63 -0.16
C SER A 239 10.36 13.16 0.64
N LEU A 240 9.74 12.33 1.48
CA LEU A 240 8.62 12.71 2.33
C LEU A 240 9.04 13.46 3.61
N GLY A 241 10.34 13.75 3.76
CA GLY A 241 10.84 14.56 4.87
C GLY A 241 10.89 13.82 6.21
N PHE A 242 11.12 12.50 6.20
CA PHE A 242 11.38 11.73 7.42
C PHE A 242 12.80 11.96 8.01
N LEU A 243 13.72 12.46 7.19
CA LEU A 243 15.12 12.73 7.56
C LEU A 243 15.48 14.17 7.17
N GLN A 244 16.20 14.91 8.02
CA GLN A 244 16.90 16.12 7.61
C GLN A 244 18.14 15.70 6.81
N ALA A 245 18.48 16.43 5.75
CA ALA A 245 19.73 16.20 5.04
C ALA A 245 20.92 16.36 5.99
N GLY A 246 21.58 15.26 6.34
CA GLY A 246 22.85 15.27 7.10
C GLY A 246 22.78 14.88 8.59
N THR A 247 21.63 14.48 9.14
CA THR A 247 21.55 14.00 10.54
C THR A 247 20.95 12.60 10.63
N ALA A 248 21.48 11.79 11.56
CA ALA A 248 21.05 10.40 11.80
C ALA A 248 19.74 10.31 12.63
N THR A 249 19.07 11.43 12.87
CA THR A 249 17.89 11.55 13.72
C THR A 249 16.67 11.91 12.87
N PRO A 250 15.58 11.14 12.90
CA PRO A 250 14.33 11.49 12.21
C PRO A 250 13.77 12.81 12.72
N ASN A 251 13.18 13.56 11.79
CA ASN A 251 12.74 14.93 12.03
C ASN A 251 11.73 15.00 13.19
N THR A 252 12.03 15.82 14.19
CA THR A 252 11.01 16.50 14.99
C THR A 252 10.41 17.62 14.13
N VAL A 253 9.09 17.83 14.18
CA VAL A 253 8.34 18.85 13.41
C VAL A 253 9.11 20.16 13.21
N GLY A 254 9.07 20.70 11.97
CA GLY A 254 9.79 21.92 11.56
C GLY A 254 10.84 21.72 10.46
N ALA A 255 10.81 20.59 9.72
CA ALA A 255 11.62 20.45 8.52
C ALA A 255 10.94 21.17 7.34
N PRO A 256 11.59 22.13 6.67
CA PRO A 256 10.97 22.92 5.59
C PRO A 256 10.53 22.08 4.38
N ASP A 257 11.09 20.87 4.25
CA ASP A 257 10.79 19.91 3.18
C ASP A 257 9.79 18.82 3.59
N ALA A 258 9.27 18.84 4.84
CA ALA A 258 8.30 17.86 5.30
C ALA A 258 6.98 18.00 4.53
N LYS A 259 6.49 16.88 3.99
CA LYS A 259 5.24 16.84 3.23
C LYS A 259 4.03 16.54 4.13
N TRP A 260 4.03 17.06 5.36
CA TRP A 260 3.03 16.76 6.41
C TRP A 260 2.36 18.03 6.98
N ASP A 261 2.51 19.15 6.26
CA ASP A 261 2.15 20.54 6.61
C ASP A 261 1.15 20.71 7.77
N LEU A 262 1.66 21.23 8.88
CA LEU A 262 0.97 22.12 9.82
C LEU A 262 2.04 23.03 10.44
N GLU A 263 2.43 24.08 9.72
CA GLU A 263 2.95 25.32 10.33
C GLU A 263 1.83 26.37 10.42
#